data_AF-A0A843I6P4-F1
#
_entry.id   AF-A0A843I6P4-F1
#
_cell.length_a   1.000
_cell.length_b   1.000
_cell.length_c   1.000
_cell.angle_alpha   90.00
_cell.angle_beta   90.00
_cell.angle_gamma   90.00
#
_symmetry.space_group_name_H-M   'P 1'
#
loop_
_entity.id
_entity.type
_entity.pdbx_description
1 polymer ?
#
loop_
_entity_poly.entity_id
_entity_poly.type
_entity_poly.pdbx_seq_one_letter_code
_entity_poly.pdbx_strand_id
1 'polypeptide(L)'
;MEIYSIKFYKTAAEFIADLDRQISDLETAVKSLEPQVEQLKGAAERYRKIQELLRRFKQSEAGAPALEITGLSIYIDPSPITKYEIYGQSYAHMLDVLSVMKKVREVANSVIQEGGLGDAAVAVQFKDGIPVKLVVL
;
A
#
# COMPACT_ATOMS: atom_id res chain seq x y z
N MET A 1 -5.39 -10.76 9.26
CA MET A 1 -4.64 -12.02 9.43
C MET A 1 -3.30 -11.77 8.79
N GLU A 2 -2.21 -11.92 9.54
CA GLU A 2 -0.86 -11.68 9.01
C GLU A 2 -0.41 -12.91 8.22
N ILE A 3 0.09 -12.71 7.00
CA ILE A 3 0.58 -13.78 6.15
C ILE A 3 2.10 -13.81 6.20
N TYR A 4 2.65 -14.95 6.59
CA TYR A 4 4.08 -15.20 6.57
C TYR A 4 4.46 -16.08 5.38
N SER A 5 5.52 -15.72 4.68
CA SER A 5 6.12 -16.54 3.61
C SER A 5 7.64 -16.53 3.71
N ILE A 6 8.29 -17.49 3.07
CA ILE A 6 9.76 -17.58 3.01
C ILE A 6 10.17 -17.73 1.55
N LYS A 7 11.16 -16.96 1.12
CA LYS A 7 11.82 -17.10 -0.18
C LYS A 7 13.30 -17.43 0.04
N PHE A 8 13.85 -18.23 -0.88
CA PHE A 8 15.26 -18.58 -0.91
C PHE A 8 15.91 -17.93 -2.12
N TYR A 9 17.08 -17.34 -1.92
CA TYR A 9 17.88 -16.71 -2.96
C TYR A 9 19.24 -17.37 -3.01
N LYS A 10 19.79 -17.53 -4.21
CA LYS A 10 21.11 -18.16 -4.38
C LYS A 10 22.22 -17.26 -3.87
N THR A 11 22.01 -15.96 -3.96
CA THR A 11 22.93 -14.94 -3.44
C THR A 11 22.16 -13.82 -2.75
N ALA A 12 22.80 -13.14 -1.80
CA ALA A 12 22.23 -11.98 -1.14
C ALA A 12 22.03 -10.82 -2.13
N ALA A 13 22.85 -10.74 -3.18
CA ALA A 13 22.67 -9.78 -4.28
C ALA A 13 21.35 -10.02 -5.06
N GLU A 14 20.96 -11.27 -5.31
CA GLU A 14 19.65 -11.59 -5.92
C GLU A 14 18.49 -11.10 -5.06
N PHE A 15 18.58 -11.25 -3.73
CA PHE A 15 17.58 -10.73 -2.81
C PHE A 15 17.45 -9.21 -2.91
N ILE A 16 18.56 -8.47 -2.91
CA ILE A 16 18.53 -7.01 -3.06
C ILE A 16 17.91 -6.59 -4.39
N ALA A 17 18.22 -7.29 -5.49
CA ALA A 17 17.63 -7.01 -6.79
C ALA A 17 16.10 -7.25 -6.82
N ASP A 18 15.61 -8.32 -6.18
CA ASP A 18 14.17 -8.57 -6.03
C ASP A 18 13.49 -7.49 -5.19
N LEU A 19 14.13 -7.05 -4.11
CA LEU A 19 13.62 -5.97 -3.27
C LEU A 19 13.57 -4.62 -4.01
N ASP A 20 14.61 -4.29 -4.78
CA ASP A 20 14.65 -3.08 -5.61
C ASP A 20 13.54 -3.10 -6.67
N ARG A 21 13.28 -4.26 -7.29
CA ARG A 21 12.16 -4.43 -8.20
C ARG A 21 10.81 -4.20 -7.51
N GLN A 22 10.58 -4.83 -6.36
CA GLN A 22 9.31 -4.65 -5.61
C GLN A 22 9.08 -3.20 -5.20
N ILE A 23 10.15 -2.48 -4.80
CA ILE A 23 10.08 -1.05 -4.51
C ILE A 23 9.67 -0.28 -5.77
N SER A 24 10.31 -0.52 -6.92
CA SER A 24 10.00 0.15 -8.19
C SER A 24 8.54 -0.10 -8.65
N ASP A 25 8.07 -1.34 -8.53
CA ASP A 25 6.70 -1.72 -8.85
C ASP A 25 5.70 -0.95 -7.94
N LEU A 26 6.00 -0.86 -6.64
CA LEU A 26 5.18 -0.11 -5.69
C LEU A 26 5.22 1.41 -5.94
N GLU A 27 6.38 1.98 -6.27
CA GLU A 27 6.50 3.39 -6.65
C GLU A 27 5.65 3.72 -7.89
N THR A 28 5.63 2.82 -8.87
CA THR A 28 4.82 2.97 -10.07
C THR A 28 3.32 2.94 -9.74
N ALA A 29 2.92 2.03 -8.85
CA ALA A 29 1.53 1.94 -8.38
C ALA A 29 1.11 3.19 -7.57
N VAL A 30 1.98 3.72 -6.71
CA VAL A 30 1.74 4.97 -5.98
C VAL A 30 1.54 6.13 -6.96
N LYS A 31 2.44 6.29 -7.94
CA LYS A 31 2.37 7.36 -8.95
C LYS A 31 1.11 7.29 -9.81
N SER A 32 0.60 6.10 -10.10
CA SER A 32 -0.63 5.94 -10.90
C SER A 32 -1.89 6.24 -10.09
N LEU A 33 -1.86 6.07 -8.77
CA LEU A 33 -2.99 6.30 -7.88
C LEU A 33 -3.08 7.76 -7.39
N GLU A 34 -1.95 8.44 -7.20
CA GLU A 34 -1.86 9.83 -6.75
C GLU A 34 -2.82 10.80 -7.48
N PRO A 35 -2.86 10.88 -8.84
CA PRO A 35 -3.75 11.82 -9.52
C PRO A 35 -5.24 11.50 -9.31
N GLN A 36 -5.58 10.21 -9.15
CA GLN A 36 -6.95 9.78 -8.89
C GLN A 36 -7.40 10.22 -7.49
N VAL A 37 -6.53 10.09 -6.50
CA VAL A 37 -6.81 10.52 -5.12
C VAL A 37 -6.99 12.03 -5.05
N GLU A 38 -6.14 12.82 -5.72
CA GLU A 38 -6.28 14.28 -5.75
C GLU A 38 -7.56 14.74 -6.46
N GLN A 39 -7.93 14.08 -7.57
CA GLN A 39 -9.21 14.36 -8.24
C GLN A 39 -10.40 14.06 -7.33
N LEU A 40 -10.39 12.91 -6.65
CA LEU A 40 -11.44 12.49 -5.73
C LEU A 40 -11.53 13.39 -4.51
N LYS A 41 -10.39 13.89 -3.99
CA LYS A 41 -10.35 14.87 -2.89
C LYS A 41 -11.14 16.12 -3.25
N GLY A 42 -10.86 16.71 -4.41
CA GLY A 42 -11.60 17.89 -4.89
C GLY A 42 -13.09 17.62 -5.08
N ALA A 43 -13.46 16.43 -5.57
CA ALA A 43 -14.87 16.03 -5.70
C ALA A 43 -15.55 15.85 -4.34
N ALA A 44 -14.88 15.20 -3.38
CA ALA A 44 -15.38 14.97 -2.03
C ALA A 44 -15.58 16.29 -1.26
N GLU A 45 -14.65 17.25 -1.39
CA GLU A 45 -14.79 18.57 -0.76
C GLU A 45 -15.99 19.36 -1.31
N ARG A 46 -16.18 19.37 -2.63
CA ARG A 46 -17.36 19.99 -3.25
C ARG A 46 -18.66 19.33 -2.78
N TYR A 47 -18.68 18.00 -2.73
CA TYR A 47 -19.84 17.24 -2.29
C TYR A 47 -20.16 17.50 -0.80
N ARG A 48 -19.15 17.57 0.08
CA ARG A 48 -19.33 17.95 1.50
C ARG A 48 -20.00 19.32 1.64
N LYS A 49 -19.54 20.33 0.89
CA LYS A 49 -20.14 21.68 0.90
C LYS A 49 -21.61 21.66 0.47
N ILE A 50 -21.96 20.86 -0.54
CA ILE A 50 -23.36 20.71 -0.99
C ILE A 50 -24.20 20.03 0.10
N GLN A 51 -23.70 18.95 0.72
CA GLN A 51 -24.41 18.28 1.81
C GLN A 51 -24.65 19.20 3.02
N GLU A 52 -23.67 20.04 3.39
CA GLU A 52 -23.83 21.04 4.45
C GLU A 52 -24.93 22.07 4.11
N LEU A 53 -25.03 22.49 2.86
CA LEU A 53 -26.11 23.37 2.40
C LEU A 53 -27.47 22.68 2.47
N LEU A 54 -27.58 21.45 1.95
CA LEU A 54 -28.84 20.67 1.97
C LEU A 54 -29.33 20.37 3.39
N ARG A 55 -28.39 20.14 4.32
CA ARG A 55 -28.71 19.93 5.74
C ARG A 55 -29.43 21.14 6.36
N ARG A 56 -29.18 22.37 5.89
CA ARG A 56 -29.94 23.56 6.32
C ARG A 56 -31.42 23.50 5.92
N PHE A 57 -31.74 22.74 4.87
CA PHE A 57 -33.09 22.52 4.37
C PHE A 57 -33.74 21.22 4.90
N LYS A 58 -33.15 20.58 5.92
CA LYS A 58 -33.58 19.27 6.45
C LYS A 58 -33.62 18.16 5.40
N GLN A 59 -32.88 18.30 4.31
CA GLN A 59 -32.66 17.23 3.35
C GLN A 59 -31.33 16.54 3.65
N SER A 60 -31.35 15.21 3.73
CA SER A 60 -30.16 14.37 3.80
C SER A 60 -30.24 13.34 2.69
N GLU A 61 -29.17 13.20 1.90
CA GLU A 61 -29.04 12.03 1.02
C GLU A 61 -28.67 10.81 1.87
N ALA A 62 -29.42 9.72 1.69
CA ALA A 62 -29.00 8.41 2.15
C ALA A 62 -28.08 7.83 1.06
N GLY A 63 -26.78 7.71 1.36
CA GLY A 63 -25.88 6.94 0.52
C GLY A 63 -26.30 5.48 0.50
N ALA A 64 -26.16 4.81 -0.65
CA ALA A 64 -26.37 3.36 -0.71
C ALA A 64 -25.33 2.65 0.20
N PRO A 65 -25.77 1.76 1.11
CA PRO A 65 -24.85 1.03 1.97
C PRO A 65 -24.02 0.02 1.17
N ALA A 66 -22.84 -0.32 1.67
CA ALA A 66 -22.03 -1.39 1.09
C ALA A 66 -22.76 -2.74 1.22
N LEU A 67 -22.64 -3.58 0.20
CA LEU A 67 -23.06 -4.99 0.27
C LEU A 67 -21.88 -5.80 0.79
N GLU A 68 -22.08 -6.54 1.89
CA GLU A 68 -21.04 -7.40 2.45
C GLU A 68 -21.29 -8.86 2.07
N ILE A 69 -20.31 -9.46 1.38
CA ILE A 69 -20.34 -10.88 1.01
C ILE A 69 -19.02 -11.50 1.45
N THR A 70 -19.06 -12.40 2.45
CA THR A 70 -17.90 -13.20 2.88
C THR A 70 -16.62 -12.38 3.16
N GLY A 71 -16.78 -11.18 3.73
CA GLY A 71 -15.66 -10.28 4.04
C GLY A 71 -15.22 -9.36 2.89
N LEU A 72 -15.87 -9.43 1.73
CA LEU A 72 -15.74 -8.47 0.63
C LEU A 72 -16.85 -7.41 0.74
N SER A 73 -16.46 -6.14 0.83
CA SER A 73 -17.39 -5.01 0.78
C SER A 73 -17.52 -4.51 -0.66
N ILE A 74 -18.72 -4.58 -1.22
CA ILE A 74 -19.05 -4.15 -2.59
C ILE A 74 -19.81 -2.82 -2.53
N TYR A 75 -19.30 -1.82 -3.23
CA TYR A 75 -19.93 -0.51 -3.35
C TYR A 75 -20.44 -0.31 -4.78
N ILE A 76 -21.73 -0.01 -4.93
CA ILE A 76 -22.34 0.36 -6.22
C ILE A 76 -22.58 1.87 -6.19
N ASP A 77 -21.93 2.58 -7.12
CA ASP A 77 -21.91 4.05 -7.20
C ASP A 77 -21.72 4.76 -5.85
N PRO A 78 -20.62 4.49 -5.12
CA PRO A 78 -20.37 5.13 -3.85
C PRO A 78 -20.31 6.65 -4.00
N SER A 79 -20.73 7.35 -2.94
CA SER A 79 -20.66 8.81 -2.87
C SER A 79 -19.21 9.30 -3.13
N PRO A 80 -19.02 10.55 -3.61
CA PRO A 80 -17.68 11.11 -3.80
C PRO A 80 -16.80 11.05 -2.54
N ILE A 81 -17.40 11.20 -1.35
CA ILE A 81 -16.70 11.07 -0.06
C ILE A 81 -16.22 9.64 0.15
N THR A 82 -17.11 8.66 -0.02
CA THR A 82 -16.79 7.24 0.16
C THR A 82 -15.73 6.76 -0.85
N LYS A 83 -15.83 7.20 -2.11
CA LYS A 83 -14.79 6.92 -3.13
C LYS A 83 -13.44 7.47 -2.70
N TYR A 84 -13.41 8.73 -2.26
CA TYR A 84 -12.18 9.37 -1.78
C TYR A 84 -11.58 8.63 -0.59
N GLU A 85 -12.39 8.20 0.37
CA GLU A 85 -11.91 7.47 1.56
C GLU A 85 -11.28 6.12 1.19
N ILE A 86 -11.93 5.32 0.35
CA ILE A 86 -11.42 4.00 -0.08
C ILE A 86 -10.06 4.14 -0.79
N TYR A 87 -9.98 5.07 -1.74
CA TYR A 87 -8.76 5.30 -2.52
C TYR A 87 -7.67 5.93 -1.67
N GLY A 88 -8.03 6.89 -0.81
CA GLY A 88 -7.12 7.58 0.09
C GLY A 88 -6.49 6.65 1.12
N GLN A 89 -7.27 5.73 1.71
CA GLN A 89 -6.75 4.70 2.62
C GLN A 89 -5.73 3.80 1.92
N SER A 90 -6.05 3.34 0.71
CA SER A 90 -5.15 2.49 -0.08
C SER A 90 -3.85 3.22 -0.41
N TYR A 91 -3.96 4.48 -0.86
CA TYR A 91 -2.81 5.32 -1.19
C TYR A 91 -1.90 5.60 0.02
N ALA A 92 -2.49 5.96 1.16
CA ALA A 92 -1.74 6.19 2.40
C ALA A 92 -1.00 4.92 2.84
N HIS A 93 -1.68 3.76 2.82
CA HIS A 93 -1.06 2.50 3.16
C HIS A 93 0.10 2.14 2.21
N MET A 94 -0.05 2.37 0.90
CA MET A 94 1.02 2.13 -0.07
C MET A 94 2.24 3.02 0.18
N LEU A 95 2.04 4.29 0.58
CA LEU A 95 3.14 5.19 0.95
C LEU A 95 3.89 4.70 2.21
N ASP A 96 3.15 4.22 3.21
CA ASP A 96 3.72 3.66 4.43
C ASP A 96 4.57 2.42 4.11
N VAL A 97 4.01 1.46 3.36
CA VAL A 97 4.71 0.25 2.92
C VAL A 97 5.95 0.60 2.11
N LEU A 98 5.85 1.57 1.19
CA LEU A 98 6.98 2.03 0.39
C LEU A 98 8.10 2.60 1.25
N SER A 99 7.75 3.41 2.26
CA SER A 99 8.72 3.96 3.22
C SER A 99 9.43 2.85 3.99
N VAL A 100 8.70 1.85 4.46
CA VAL A 100 9.26 0.69 5.17
C VAL A 100 10.18 -0.11 4.26
N MET A 101 9.73 -0.45 3.04
CA MET A 101 10.51 -1.24 2.08
C MET A 101 11.84 -0.54 1.72
N LYS A 102 11.84 0.77 1.52
CA LYS A 102 13.06 1.55 1.27
C LYS A 102 14.05 1.47 2.44
N LYS A 103 13.56 1.58 3.68
CA LYS A 103 14.40 1.44 4.89
C LYS A 103 14.96 0.02 5.03
N VAL A 104 14.12 -0.99 4.81
CA VAL A 104 14.55 -2.40 4.83
C VAL A 104 15.64 -2.64 3.80
N ARG A 105 15.48 -2.11 2.59
CA ARG A 105 16.47 -2.18 1.50
C ARG A 105 17.79 -1.55 1.89
N GLU A 106 17.76 -0.35 2.46
CA GLU A 106 18.96 0.35 2.93
C GLU A 106 19.73 -0.49 3.96
N VAL A 107 19.04 -0.95 5.02
CA VAL A 107 19.63 -1.77 6.08
C VAL A 107 20.18 -3.08 5.53
N ALA A 108 19.41 -3.80 4.72
CA ALA A 108 19.85 -5.06 4.14
C ALA A 108 21.09 -4.88 3.26
N ASN A 109 21.11 -3.84 2.42
CA ASN A 109 22.24 -3.55 1.55
C ASN A 109 23.50 -3.21 2.36
N SER A 110 23.39 -2.40 3.42
CA SER A 110 24.53 -2.10 4.30
C SER A 110 25.09 -3.37 4.95
N VAL A 111 24.24 -4.21 5.54
CA VAL A 111 24.67 -5.47 6.18
C VAL A 111 25.35 -6.41 5.18
N ILE A 112 24.80 -6.53 3.97
CA ILE A 112 25.35 -7.41 2.93
C ILE A 112 26.71 -6.89 2.43
N GLN A 113 26.83 -5.57 2.21
CA GLN A 113 28.08 -4.96 1.71
C GLN A 113 29.17 -4.97 2.77
N GLU A 114 28.89 -4.48 3.98
CA GLU A 114 29.86 -4.41 5.08
C GLU A 114 30.26 -5.80 5.59
N GLY A 115 29.34 -6.76 5.56
CA GLY A 115 29.59 -8.15 5.91
C GLY A 115 30.26 -8.97 4.80
N GLY A 116 30.43 -8.43 3.60
CA GLY A 116 30.97 -9.18 2.46
C GLY A 116 30.11 -10.39 2.05
N LEU A 117 28.79 -10.30 2.24
CA LEU A 117 27.84 -11.42 2.08
C LEU A 117 27.22 -11.50 0.68
N GLY A 118 27.70 -10.71 -0.29
CA GLY A 118 27.07 -10.55 -1.60
C GLY A 118 26.74 -11.87 -2.30
N ASP A 119 27.67 -12.83 -2.24
CA ASP A 119 27.58 -14.15 -2.88
C ASP A 119 26.98 -15.24 -1.98
N ALA A 120 26.67 -14.93 -0.71
CA ALA A 120 26.14 -15.90 0.23
C ALA A 120 24.67 -16.23 -0.09
N ALA A 121 24.30 -17.50 -0.02
CA ALA A 121 22.91 -17.90 -0.13
C ALA A 121 22.11 -17.39 1.07
N VAL A 122 20.86 -16.99 0.84
CA VAL A 122 20.01 -16.44 1.91
C VAL A 122 18.59 -16.97 1.86
N ALA A 123 18.00 -17.16 3.04
CA ALA A 123 16.57 -17.36 3.22
C ALA A 123 15.96 -16.11 3.86
N VAL A 124 14.89 -15.58 3.27
CA VAL A 124 14.24 -14.35 3.72
C VAL A 124 12.80 -14.62 4.07
N GLN A 125 12.42 -14.32 5.30
CA GLN A 125 11.03 -14.34 5.75
C GLN A 125 10.35 -13.01 5.41
N PHE A 126 9.16 -13.10 4.84
CA PHE A 126 8.29 -11.98 4.56
C PHE A 126 7.06 -12.03 5.47
N LYS A 127 6.59 -10.85 5.88
CA LYS A 127 5.31 -10.64 6.57
C LYS A 127 4.51 -9.65 5.72
N ASP A 128 3.36 -10.09 5.22
CA ASP A 128 2.49 -9.29 4.35
C ASP A 128 3.25 -8.69 3.15
N GLY A 129 4.18 -9.46 2.58
CA GLY A 129 5.01 -9.04 1.45
C GLY A 129 6.24 -8.19 1.79
N ILE A 130 6.44 -7.82 3.06
CA ILE A 130 7.59 -7.04 3.52
C ILE A 130 8.65 -7.98 4.13
N PRO A 131 9.94 -7.89 3.74
CA PRO A 131 10.99 -8.67 4.38
C PRO A 131 11.13 -8.32 5.87
N VAL A 132 11.12 -9.31 6.75
CA VAL A 132 11.23 -9.15 8.20
C VAL A 132 12.37 -9.91 8.85
N LYS A 133 12.89 -10.96 8.20
CA LYS A 133 14.10 -11.68 8.66
C LYS A 133 14.93 -12.13 7.48
N LEU A 134 16.24 -12.01 7.61
CA LEU A 134 17.24 -12.52 6.67
C LEU A 134 18.11 -13.52 7.40
N VAL A 135 18.27 -14.70 6.81
CA VAL A 135 19.11 -15.80 7.31
C VAL A 135 20.16 -16.10 6.26
N VAL A 136 21.43 -16.00 6.62
CA VAL A 136 22.56 -16.42 5.77
C VAL A 136 22.72 -17.93 5.91
N LEU A 137 22.87 -18.62 4.78
CA LEU A 137 22.94 -20.08 4.69
C LEU A 137 24.36 -20.59 4.46
#